data_AF-A0A965HPL0-F1
#
_entry.id   AF-A0A965HPL0-F1
#
_cell.length_a   1.000
_cell.length_b   1.000
_cell.length_c   1.000
_cell.angle_alpha   90.00
_cell.angle_beta   90.00
_cell.angle_gamma   90.00
#
_symmetry.space_group_name_H-M   'P 1'
#
loop_
_entity.id
_entity.type
_entity.pdbx_description
1 polymer ?
#
loop_
_entity_poly.entity_id
_entity_poly.type
_entity_poly.pdbx_seq_one_letter_code
_entity_poly.pdbx_strand_id
1 'polypeptide(L)'
;MPSICDWTHSIPSSTRRRSTVTTPPIDALDPVFNQATVDRDDAPDFPWRKELLHVYRLALALESRRGKQANTQPDKVDYSFSISDDASQADGRRVDIRPRRRGSPLDTLVSELMILANSEWGRQLDEAGYAAIYRSQSFGKTRMSTQAAPHQGLGVSHYAWSSSPLRRYSDLVNQRQIIAW
;
A
#
# COMPACT_ATOMS: atom_id res chain seq x y z
N MET A 1 -36.00 42.54 23.45
CA MET A 1 -35.79 41.11 23.14
C MET A 1 -35.36 41.02 21.67
N PRO A 2 -34.09 40.72 21.37
CA PRO A 2 -33.61 40.62 19.99
C PRO A 2 -33.92 39.24 19.41
N SER A 3 -34.45 39.23 18.19
CA SER A 3 -34.75 38.07 17.36
C SER A 3 -33.50 37.24 17.06
N ILE A 4 -33.63 35.91 17.17
CA ILE A 4 -32.64 34.92 16.73
C ILE A 4 -32.49 35.02 15.21
N CYS A 5 -31.24 35.09 14.72
CA CYS A 5 -30.90 35.09 13.30
C CYS A 5 -31.12 33.69 12.69
N ASP A 6 -31.93 33.63 11.64
CA ASP A 6 -32.09 32.48 10.75
C ASP A 6 -30.80 32.27 9.92
N TRP A 7 -30.12 31.14 10.15
CA TRP A 7 -29.01 30.65 9.32
C TRP A 7 -29.50 29.58 8.36
N THR A 8 -30.15 29.98 7.26
CA THR A 8 -30.45 29.10 6.13
C THR A 8 -29.73 29.60 4.87
N HIS A 9 -28.41 29.45 4.84
CA HIS A 9 -27.67 29.55 3.58
C HIS A 9 -27.84 28.24 2.81
N SER A 10 -28.63 28.28 1.73
CA SER A 10 -28.73 27.17 0.78
C SER A 10 -27.38 26.94 0.10
N ILE A 11 -26.77 25.79 0.34
CA ILE A 11 -25.56 25.35 -0.37
C ILE A 11 -25.97 25.01 -1.81
N PRO A 12 -25.41 25.65 -2.86
CA PRO A 12 -25.69 25.24 -4.22
C PRO A 12 -25.11 23.84 -4.47
N SER A 13 -25.98 22.88 -4.76
CA SER A 13 -25.64 21.51 -5.10
C SER A 13 -25.06 21.42 -6.51
N SER A 14 -23.79 21.80 -6.68
CA SER A 14 -23.07 21.44 -7.90
C SER A 14 -22.75 19.95 -7.87
N THR A 15 -23.65 19.11 -8.36
CA THR A 15 -23.37 17.69 -8.60
C THR A 15 -22.39 17.57 -9.77
N ARG A 16 -21.10 17.75 -9.48
CA ARG A 16 -20.03 17.36 -10.41
C ARG A 16 -20.06 15.84 -10.46
N ARG A 17 -20.71 15.27 -11.49
CA ARG A 17 -20.65 13.83 -11.80
C ARG A 17 -19.17 13.50 -11.99
N ARG A 18 -18.51 12.97 -10.96
CA ARG A 18 -17.20 12.35 -11.12
C ARG A 18 -17.46 11.13 -11.99
N SER A 19 -16.83 11.08 -13.16
CA SER A 19 -16.68 9.82 -13.89
C SER A 19 -16.11 8.80 -12.91
N THR A 20 -16.89 7.79 -12.56
CA THR A 20 -16.44 6.67 -11.72
C THR A 20 -15.37 5.93 -12.51
N VAL A 21 -14.11 6.23 -12.23
CA VAL A 21 -12.99 5.37 -12.62
C VAL A 21 -13.14 4.10 -11.78
N THR A 22 -13.58 3.01 -12.40
CA THR A 22 -13.65 1.71 -11.74
C THR A 22 -12.23 1.15 -11.68
N THR A 23 -11.59 1.23 -10.52
CA THR A 23 -10.30 0.58 -10.28
C THR A 23 -10.50 -0.93 -10.14
N PRO A 24 -9.89 -1.76 -10.99
CA PRO A 24 -9.99 -3.21 -10.85
C PRO A 24 -9.29 -3.68 -9.57
N PRO A 25 -9.78 -4.75 -8.92
CA PRO A 25 -9.06 -5.39 -7.82
C PRO A 25 -7.75 -6.02 -8.33
N ILE A 26 -6.76 -6.16 -7.44
CA ILE A 26 -5.46 -6.78 -7.76
C ILE A 26 -5.64 -8.16 -8.39
N ASP A 27 -6.53 -8.99 -7.85
CA ASP A 27 -6.81 -10.34 -8.34
C ASP A 27 -7.31 -10.36 -9.80
N ALA A 28 -7.91 -9.27 -10.29
CA ALA A 28 -8.33 -9.16 -11.69
C ALA A 28 -7.17 -8.77 -12.63
N LEU A 29 -6.11 -8.17 -12.10
CA LEU A 29 -4.91 -7.78 -12.85
C LEU A 29 -3.84 -8.88 -12.85
N ASP A 30 -3.79 -9.74 -11.84
CA ASP A 30 -2.80 -10.83 -11.74
C ASP A 30 -2.71 -11.73 -13.00
N PRO A 31 -3.81 -12.12 -13.68
CA PRO A 31 -3.72 -12.95 -14.89
C PRO A 31 -3.05 -12.26 -16.07
N VAL A 32 -3.13 -10.93 -16.15
CA VAL A 32 -2.61 -10.12 -17.27
C VAL A 32 -1.30 -9.41 -16.93
N PHE A 33 -0.98 -9.21 -15.65
CA PHE A 33 0.23 -8.55 -15.16
C PHE A 33 0.97 -9.44 -14.15
N ASN A 34 1.79 -10.36 -14.67
CA ASN A 34 2.57 -11.31 -13.89
C ASN A 34 3.95 -11.53 -14.51
N GLN A 35 4.80 -12.34 -13.86
CA GLN A 35 6.19 -12.53 -14.29
C GLN A 35 6.33 -13.03 -15.73
N ALA A 36 5.34 -13.75 -16.26
CA ALA A 36 5.37 -14.23 -17.63
C ALA A 36 4.95 -13.15 -18.65
N THR A 37 4.26 -12.09 -18.24
CA THR A 37 3.68 -11.09 -19.14
C THR A 37 4.36 -9.72 -19.08
N VAL A 38 5.06 -9.38 -17.99
CA VAL A 38 5.68 -8.05 -17.79
C VAL A 38 6.83 -7.75 -18.75
N ASP A 39 7.59 -8.77 -19.17
CA ASP A 39 8.73 -8.62 -20.07
C ASP A 39 8.39 -8.95 -21.54
N ARG A 40 7.12 -9.19 -21.84
CA ARG A 40 6.64 -9.59 -23.15
C ARG A 40 5.92 -8.44 -23.86
N ASP A 41 6.35 -8.12 -25.07
CA ASP A 41 5.70 -7.11 -25.91
C ASP A 41 4.38 -7.62 -26.52
N ASP A 42 4.20 -8.94 -26.62
CA ASP A 42 3.01 -9.60 -27.15
C ASP A 42 1.97 -9.99 -26.08
N ALA A 43 2.15 -9.55 -24.84
CA ALA A 43 1.22 -9.84 -23.75
C ALA A 43 -0.16 -9.18 -23.98
N PRO A 44 -1.25 -9.76 -23.41
CA PRO A 44 -2.58 -9.19 -23.50
C PRO A 44 -2.59 -7.72 -23.06
N ASP A 45 -3.17 -6.86 -23.91
CA ASP A 45 -3.32 -5.45 -23.58
C ASP A 45 -4.51 -5.24 -22.63
N PHE A 46 -4.40 -4.23 -21.78
CA PHE A 46 -5.44 -3.84 -20.84
C PHE A 46 -5.29 -2.35 -20.49
N PRO A 47 -6.36 -1.69 -20.01
CA PRO A 47 -6.27 -0.29 -19.62
C PRO A 47 -5.13 -0.07 -18.61
N TRP A 48 -4.32 0.96 -18.81
CA TRP A 48 -3.18 1.33 -17.95
C TRP A 48 -1.94 0.41 -18.00
N ARG A 49 -1.85 -0.52 -18.96
CA ARG A 49 -0.68 -1.43 -19.08
C ARG A 49 0.65 -0.67 -19.13
N LYS A 50 0.73 0.41 -19.93
CA LYS A 50 1.95 1.21 -20.10
C LYS A 50 2.35 1.91 -18.80
N GLU A 51 1.38 2.47 -18.10
CA GLU A 51 1.53 3.15 -16.83
C GLU A 51 1.99 2.17 -15.74
N LEU A 52 1.38 0.99 -15.65
CA LEU A 52 1.80 -0.05 -14.70
C LEU A 52 3.22 -0.56 -15.01
N LEU A 53 3.57 -0.76 -16.28
CA LEU A 53 4.94 -1.13 -16.65
C LEU A 53 5.95 -0.04 -16.27
N HIS A 54 5.60 1.24 -16.45
CA HIS A 54 6.46 2.34 -16.05
C HIS A 54 6.71 2.37 -14.55
N VAL A 55 5.64 2.25 -13.75
CA VAL A 55 5.72 2.23 -12.29
C VAL A 55 6.40 0.95 -11.78
N TYR A 56 6.24 -0.18 -12.45
CA TYR A 56 6.94 -1.42 -12.13
C TYR A 56 8.45 -1.30 -12.38
N ARG A 57 8.88 -0.70 -13.50
CA ARG A 57 10.31 -0.42 -13.75
C ARG A 57 10.91 0.48 -12.68
N LEU A 58 10.16 1.47 -12.21
CA LEU A 58 10.55 2.29 -11.07
C LEU A 58 10.70 1.44 -9.80
N ALA A 59 9.75 0.54 -9.52
CA ALA A 59 9.83 -0.36 -8.38
C ALA A 59 11.09 -1.25 -8.42
N LEU A 60 11.41 -1.85 -9.56
CA LEU A 60 12.64 -2.64 -9.74
C LEU A 60 13.92 -1.83 -9.49
N ALA A 61 13.94 -0.57 -9.92
CA ALA A 61 15.06 0.33 -9.66
C ALA A 61 15.19 0.69 -8.16
N LEU A 62 14.07 0.93 -7.48
CA LEU A 62 14.03 1.18 -6.04
C LEU A 62 14.50 -0.03 -5.23
N GLU A 63 14.03 -1.22 -5.58
CA GLU A 63 14.41 -2.47 -4.95
C GLU A 63 15.92 -2.71 -5.10
N SER A 64 16.43 -2.55 -6.33
CA SER A 64 17.87 -2.66 -6.64
C SER A 64 18.71 -1.68 -5.82
N ARG A 65 18.24 -0.44 -5.67
CA ARG A 65 18.94 0.60 -4.88
C ARG A 65 19.06 0.24 -3.40
N ARG A 66 18.13 -0.53 -2.84
CA ARG A 66 18.20 -1.01 -1.45
C ARG A 66 19.11 -2.24 -1.28
N GLY A 67 19.68 -2.76 -2.36
CA GLY A 67 20.53 -3.96 -2.31
C GLY A 67 19.78 -5.23 -1.94
N LYS A 68 18.45 -5.24 -2.08
CA LYS A 68 17.60 -6.42 -1.87
C LYS A 68 17.16 -6.95 -3.22
N GLN A 69 17.92 -7.84 -3.84
CA GLN A 69 17.39 -8.61 -4.98
C GLN A 69 16.47 -9.72 -4.43
N ALA A 70 15.41 -10.03 -5.16
CA ALA A 70 14.17 -10.76 -4.79
C ALA A 70 14.30 -12.15 -4.11
N ASN A 71 15.47 -12.58 -3.64
CA ASN A 71 15.75 -13.97 -3.27
C ASN A 71 16.30 -14.20 -1.85
N THR A 72 16.18 -13.24 -0.93
CA THR A 72 16.73 -13.38 0.44
C THR A 72 15.67 -13.67 1.53
N GLN A 73 14.38 -13.66 1.18
CA GLN A 73 13.32 -13.98 2.14
C GLN A 73 12.84 -15.42 1.87
N PRO A 74 12.84 -16.35 2.84
CA PRO A 74 12.26 -17.67 2.62
C PRO A 74 10.80 -17.53 2.20
N ASP A 75 10.38 -18.37 1.25
CA ASP A 75 9.01 -18.42 0.70
C ASP A 75 7.99 -18.68 1.83
N LYS A 76 7.55 -17.59 2.47
CA LYS A 76 6.42 -17.65 3.37
C LYS A 76 5.16 -17.68 2.52
N VAL A 77 4.53 -18.85 2.46
CA VAL A 77 3.26 -19.04 1.76
C VAL A 77 2.16 -18.35 2.56
N ASP A 78 1.53 -17.35 1.94
CA ASP A 78 0.27 -16.78 2.45
C ASP A 78 -0.91 -17.58 1.89
N TYR A 79 -2.07 -17.47 2.53
CA TYR A 79 -3.29 -18.17 2.12
C TYR A 79 -4.43 -17.18 1.93
N SER A 80 -5.19 -17.35 0.85
CA SER A 80 -6.46 -16.68 0.61
C SER A 80 -7.60 -17.63 0.94
N PHE A 81 -8.61 -17.12 1.63
CA PHE A 81 -9.80 -17.86 2.03
C PHE A 81 -10.99 -17.22 1.31
N SER A 82 -11.68 -18.00 0.47
CA SER A 82 -12.95 -17.59 -0.12
C SER A 82 -14.09 -18.43 0.43
N ILE A 83 -15.19 -17.79 0.80
CA ILE A 83 -16.37 -18.43 1.37
C ILE A 83 -17.48 -18.32 0.34
N SER A 84 -18.04 -19.44 -0.07
CA SER A 84 -19.18 -19.51 -0.99
C SER A 84 -20.33 -20.25 -0.35
N ASP A 85 -21.56 -19.85 -0.64
CA ASP A 85 -22.73 -20.61 -0.18
C ASP A 85 -22.79 -21.95 -0.92
N ASP A 86 -23.02 -23.02 -0.17
CA ASP A 86 -23.10 -24.38 -0.66
C ASP A 86 -24.09 -25.17 0.20
N ALA A 87 -25.30 -25.34 -0.33
CA ALA A 87 -26.40 -26.03 0.35
C ALA A 87 -26.12 -27.53 0.62
N SER A 88 -25.04 -28.09 0.05
CA SER A 88 -24.60 -29.46 0.35
C SER A 88 -23.83 -29.58 1.67
N GLN A 89 -23.39 -28.45 2.24
CA GLN A 89 -22.67 -28.40 3.52
C GLN A 89 -23.64 -28.25 4.68
N ALA A 90 -23.28 -28.81 5.84
CA ALA A 90 -24.13 -28.77 7.05
C ALA A 90 -24.40 -27.35 7.57
N ASP A 91 -23.49 -26.40 7.35
CA ASP A 91 -23.64 -24.98 7.70
C ASP A 91 -24.04 -24.10 6.49
N GLY A 92 -24.29 -24.73 5.33
CA GLY A 92 -24.61 -24.05 4.09
C GLY A 92 -23.44 -23.28 3.46
N ARG A 93 -22.20 -23.46 3.90
CA ARG A 93 -21.03 -22.70 3.42
C ARG A 93 -19.85 -23.61 3.06
N ARG A 94 -19.18 -23.28 1.96
CA ARG A 94 -17.92 -23.91 1.54
C ARG A 94 -16.78 -22.92 1.68
N VAL A 95 -15.73 -23.30 2.40
CA VAL A 95 -14.47 -22.55 2.50
C VAL A 95 -13.46 -23.11 1.50
N ASP A 96 -12.98 -22.28 0.59
CA ASP A 96 -11.91 -22.60 -0.35
C ASP A 96 -10.63 -21.89 0.08
N ILE A 97 -9.57 -22.67 0.33
CA ILE A 97 -8.26 -22.18 0.77
C ILE A 97 -7.30 -22.30 -0.41
N ARG A 98 -6.76 -21.17 -0.88
CA ARG A 98 -5.78 -21.14 -1.97
C ARG A 98 -4.46 -20.55 -1.49
N PRO A 99 -3.31 -21.17 -1.81
CA PRO A 99 -2.02 -20.56 -1.54
C PRO A 99 -1.85 -19.31 -2.41
N ARG A 100 -1.49 -18.19 -1.79
CA ARG A 100 -1.09 -16.95 -2.45
C ARG A 100 0.43 -16.88 -2.48
N ARG A 101 1.01 -16.93 -3.68
CA ARG A 101 2.45 -16.70 -3.86
C ARG A 101 2.72 -15.20 -3.73
N ARG A 102 3.64 -14.83 -2.85
CA ARG A 102 4.16 -13.45 -2.77
C ARG A 102 5.14 -13.20 -3.91
N GLY A 103 5.36 -11.93 -4.20
CA GLY A 103 6.37 -11.51 -5.19
C GLY A 103 5.84 -11.51 -6.62
N SER A 104 4.52 -11.40 -6.80
CA SER A 104 3.99 -10.98 -8.10
C SER A 104 4.54 -9.58 -8.44
N PRO A 105 4.66 -9.21 -9.73
CA PRO A 105 5.02 -7.86 -10.12
C PRO A 105 4.17 -6.76 -9.46
N LEU A 106 2.88 -7.03 -9.19
CA LEU A 106 2.01 -6.12 -8.45
C LEU A 106 2.38 -6.03 -6.97
N ASP A 107 2.66 -7.17 -6.31
CA ASP A 107 3.12 -7.18 -4.92
C ASP A 107 4.43 -6.39 -4.77
N THR A 108 5.38 -6.59 -5.68
CA THR A 108 6.65 -5.84 -5.72
C THR A 108 6.39 -4.36 -5.93
N LEU A 109 5.63 -4.00 -6.97
CA LEU A 109 5.29 -2.62 -7.29
C LEU A 109 4.70 -1.90 -6.08
N VAL A 110 3.64 -2.46 -5.49
CA VAL A 110 2.96 -1.84 -4.35
C VAL A 110 3.90 -1.76 -3.14
N SER A 111 4.65 -2.82 -2.85
CA SER A 111 5.58 -2.84 -1.71
C SER A 111 6.65 -1.77 -1.84
N GLU A 112 7.27 -1.64 -3.00
CA GLU A 112 8.34 -0.67 -3.25
C GLU A 112 7.86 0.77 -3.15
N LEU A 113 6.69 1.08 -3.72
CA LEU A 113 6.11 2.41 -3.59
C LEU A 113 5.73 2.75 -2.15
N MET A 114 5.16 1.81 -1.42
CA MET A 114 4.81 2.04 -0.01
C MET A 114 6.06 2.17 0.86
N ILE A 115 7.14 1.43 0.56
CA ILE A 115 8.42 1.59 1.25
C ILE A 115 9.00 2.97 0.96
N LEU A 116 9.01 3.39 -0.31
CA LEU A 116 9.47 4.73 -0.70
C LEU A 116 8.71 5.83 0.05
N ALA A 117 7.38 5.79 0.05
CA ALA A 117 6.56 6.79 0.72
C ALA A 117 6.83 6.85 2.24
N ASN A 118 6.85 5.68 2.91
CA ASN A 118 7.08 5.60 4.35
C ASN A 118 8.51 6.00 4.76
N SER A 119 9.50 5.73 3.90
CA SER A 119 10.88 6.15 4.15
C SER A 119 11.09 7.63 3.89
N GLU A 120 10.52 8.16 2.81
CA GLU A 120 10.72 9.55 2.42
C GLU A 120 10.02 10.52 3.37
N TRP A 121 8.75 10.27 3.72
CA TRP A 121 8.07 11.09 4.72
C TRP A 121 8.70 10.95 6.11
N GLY A 122 9.19 9.75 6.46
CA GLY A 122 9.96 9.57 7.70
C GLY A 122 11.24 10.40 7.73
N ARG A 123 12.00 10.43 6.62
CA ARG A 123 13.21 11.24 6.49
C ARG A 123 12.90 12.73 6.61
N GLN A 124 11.90 13.20 5.88
CA GLN A 124 11.50 14.60 5.91
C GLN A 124 11.02 15.03 7.33
N LEU A 125 10.37 14.14 8.10
CA LEU A 125 9.91 14.44 9.47
C LEU A 125 11.10 14.65 10.40
N ASP A 126 12.07 13.75 10.31
CA ASP A 126 13.31 13.83 11.08
C ASP A 126 14.11 15.09 10.74
N GLU A 127 14.29 15.39 9.45
CA GLU A 127 15.02 16.57 8.98
C GLU A 127 14.36 17.90 9.38
N ALA A 128 13.02 17.93 9.40
CA ALA A 128 12.26 19.08 9.86
C ALA A 128 12.20 19.19 11.40
N GLY A 129 12.74 18.22 12.15
CA GLY A 129 12.75 18.21 13.61
C GLY A 129 11.40 17.85 14.24
N TYR A 130 10.47 17.28 13.48
CA TYR A 130 9.17 16.84 13.98
C TYR A 130 9.19 15.36 14.39
N ALA A 131 8.57 15.07 15.54
CA ALA A 131 8.44 13.70 16.01
C ALA A 131 7.47 12.90 15.13
N ALA A 132 7.82 11.64 14.87
CA ALA A 132 6.98 10.68 14.15
C ALA A 132 7.04 9.31 14.82
N ILE A 133 6.10 8.43 14.53
CA ILE A 133 6.15 7.04 14.95
C ILE A 133 6.95 6.24 13.92
N TYR A 134 8.21 5.99 14.25
CA TYR A 134 9.17 5.21 13.46
C TYR A 134 9.13 3.73 13.82
N ARG A 135 9.37 2.91 12.81
CA ARG A 135 9.59 1.47 12.94
C ARG A 135 11.04 1.18 12.56
N SER A 136 11.86 0.84 13.53
CA SER A 136 13.25 0.44 13.31
C SER A 136 13.41 -1.07 13.47
N GLN A 137 14.45 -1.62 12.84
CA GLN A 137 14.77 -3.03 12.96
C GLN A 137 16.28 -3.21 13.05
N SER A 138 16.72 -3.84 14.14
CA SER A 138 18.11 -4.22 14.38
C SER A 138 18.17 -5.65 14.88
N PHE A 139 19.15 -6.43 14.41
CA PHE A 139 19.34 -7.83 14.83
C PHE A 139 18.06 -8.68 14.70
N GLY A 140 17.30 -8.47 13.62
CA GLY A 140 16.05 -9.18 13.34
C GLY A 140 14.84 -8.71 14.15
N LYS A 141 15.01 -7.95 15.23
CA LYS A 141 13.92 -7.48 16.09
C LYS A 141 13.44 -6.10 15.66
N THR A 142 12.12 -5.92 15.62
CA THR A 142 11.48 -4.64 15.28
C THR A 142 11.07 -3.91 16.55
N ARG A 143 11.22 -2.58 16.59
CA ARG A 143 10.75 -1.71 17.67
C ARG A 143 10.02 -0.48 17.10
N MET A 144 9.05 0.03 17.85
CA MET A 144 8.45 1.35 17.62
C MET A 144 9.18 2.42 18.45
N SER A 145 9.45 3.58 17.87
CA SER A 145 10.14 4.71 18.53
C SER A 145 9.61 6.04 18.02
N THR A 146 9.76 7.11 18.80
CA THR A 146 9.53 8.49 18.34
C THR A 146 10.75 9.12 17.69
N GLN A 147 11.90 8.45 17.78
CA GLN A 147 13.16 8.86 17.15
C GLN A 147 13.45 7.98 15.95
N ALA A 148 13.95 8.59 14.88
CA ALA A 148 14.38 7.88 13.68
C ALA A 148 15.53 6.92 14.00
N ALA A 149 15.47 5.73 13.39
CA ALA A 149 16.55 4.76 13.41
C ALA A 149 16.43 3.81 12.22
N PRO A 150 17.54 3.20 11.76
CA PRO A 150 17.55 2.32 10.60
C PRO A 150 16.62 1.11 10.72
N HIS A 151 16.09 0.69 9.58
CA HIS A 151 15.43 -0.60 9.41
C HIS A 151 16.33 -1.49 8.53
N GLN A 152 16.99 -2.48 9.14
CA GLN A 152 18.03 -3.32 8.49
C GLN A 152 17.47 -4.36 7.51
N GLY A 153 16.42 -5.12 7.86
CA GLY A 153 15.53 -5.67 6.81
C GLY A 153 14.90 -4.48 6.09
N LEU A 154 14.26 -4.50 4.93
CA LEU A 154 13.98 -3.26 4.14
C LEU A 154 15.23 -2.50 3.63
N GLY A 155 16.26 -2.22 4.43
CA GLY A 155 17.48 -1.55 3.96
C GLY A 155 17.31 -0.03 3.80
N VAL A 156 16.69 0.61 4.80
CA VAL A 156 16.38 2.06 4.78
C VAL A 156 16.83 2.73 6.08
N SER A 157 17.26 4.00 5.99
CA SER A 157 17.71 4.78 7.15
C SER A 157 16.54 5.25 8.02
N HIS A 158 15.40 5.54 7.40
CA HIS A 158 14.17 6.00 8.05
C HIS A 158 13.00 5.13 7.57
N TYR A 159 12.08 4.83 8.48
CA TYR A 159 10.86 4.12 8.13
C TYR A 159 9.72 4.48 9.10
N ALA A 160 8.82 5.34 8.65
CA ALA A 160 7.64 5.77 9.41
C ALA A 160 6.37 5.30 8.69
N TRP A 161 5.54 4.50 9.35
CA TRP A 161 4.29 4.04 8.75
C TRP A 161 3.34 5.23 8.55
N SER A 162 2.97 5.51 7.30
CA SER A 162 2.15 6.69 6.94
C SER A 162 1.19 6.44 5.77
N SER A 163 1.18 5.22 5.22
CA SER A 163 0.50 4.84 3.97
C SER A 163 -0.78 4.02 4.17
N SER A 164 -1.20 3.73 5.41
CA SER A 164 -2.44 2.99 5.69
C SER A 164 -3.24 3.53 6.89
N PRO A 165 -3.60 4.83 6.92
CA PRO A 165 -4.30 5.48 8.04
C PRO A 165 -5.65 4.86 8.38
N LEU A 166 -6.33 4.24 7.40
CA LEU A 166 -7.63 3.60 7.60
C LEU A 166 -7.57 2.37 8.51
N ARG A 167 -6.41 1.72 8.61
CA ARG A 167 -6.22 0.45 9.35
C ARG A 167 -5.14 0.50 10.42
N ARG A 168 -4.40 1.61 10.52
CA ARG A 168 -3.35 1.80 11.53
C ARG A 168 -3.40 3.21 12.08
N TYR A 169 -3.58 3.30 13.40
CA TYR A 169 -3.63 4.58 14.10
C TYR A 169 -2.30 5.34 14.05
N SER A 170 -1.16 4.63 14.06
CA SER A 170 0.16 5.25 13.89
C SER A 170 0.31 5.98 12.56
N ASP A 171 -0.21 5.41 11.46
CA ASP A 171 -0.24 6.09 10.16
C ASP A 171 -1.11 7.34 10.18
N LEU A 172 -2.25 7.31 10.89
CA LEU A 172 -3.08 8.50 11.04
C LEU A 172 -2.36 9.62 11.81
N VAL A 173 -1.64 9.28 12.88
CA VAL A 173 -0.84 10.25 13.65
C VAL A 173 0.28 10.84 12.79
N ASN A 174 1.02 9.99 12.06
CA ASN A 174 2.09 10.46 11.19
C ASN A 174 1.56 11.33 10.03
N GLN A 175 0.42 11.00 9.43
CA GLN A 175 -0.21 11.84 8.41
C GLN A 175 -0.59 13.23 8.94
N ARG A 176 -1.05 13.33 10.20
CA ARG A 176 -1.31 14.62 10.82
C ARG A 176 -0.03 15.44 10.99
N GLN A 177 1.09 14.80 11.35
CA GLN A 177 2.39 15.50 11.43
C GLN A 177 2.84 15.99 10.05
N ILE A 178 2.74 15.15 9.01
CA ILE A 178 3.10 15.52 7.62
C ILE A 178 2.29 16.71 7.12
N ILE A 179 1.00 16.80 7.47
CA ILE A 179 0.14 17.93 7.06
C ILE A 179 0.44 19.20 7.85
N ALA A 180 0.92 19.07 9.09
CA ALA A 180 1.07 20.17 10.02
C ALA A 180 2.44 20.84 10.01
N TRP A 181 3.47 20.24 9.38
CA TRP A 181 4.82 20.81 9.40
C TRP A 181 4.99 22.05 8.52
#